data_AF-A0A6B2V7Z9-F1
#
_entry.id   AF-A0A6B2V7Z9-F1
#
_cell.length_a   1.000
_cell.length_b   1.000
_cell.length_c   1.000
_cell.angle_alpha   90.00
_cell.angle_beta   90.00
_cell.angle_gamma   90.00
#
_symmetry.space_group_name_H-M   'P 1'
#
loop_
_entity.id
_entity.type
_entity.pdbx_description
1 polymer ?
#
loop_
_entity_poly.entity_id
_entity_poly.type
_entity_poly.pdbx_seq_one_letter_code
_entity_poly.pdbx_strand_id
1 'polypeptide(L)'
;YQVIAADGTRPPWRPGSFDRVLVDVPCTGLGALRRRPEARWRRRPEDLDGFAPLQRGLLRTALESVRVGGVVGYATCSPHL
;
A
#
# COMPACT_ATOMS: atom_id res chain seq x y z
N TYR A 1 12.74 -0.96 17.16
CA TYR A 1 11.84 -1.48 16.10
C TYR A 1 12.61 -2.50 15.29
N GLN A 2 11.93 -3.48 14.70
CA GLN A 2 12.54 -4.44 13.78
C GLN A 2 12.20 -4.03 12.35
N VAL A 3 13.16 -4.17 11.43
CA VAL A 3 12.95 -3.95 10.00
C VAL A 3 13.13 -5.29 9.30
N ILE A 4 12.19 -5.63 8.42
CA ILE A 4 12.22 -6.85 7.63
C ILE A 4 12.02 -6.46 6.17
N ALA A 5 12.93 -6.93 5.29
CA ALA A 5 12.75 -6.83 3.85
C ALA A 5 12.04 -8.09 3.36
N ALA A 6 10.81 -7.95 2.89
CA ALA A 6 9.99 -9.04 2.35
C ALA A 6 8.99 -8.50 1.33
N ASP A 7 8.38 -9.40 0.57
CA ASP A 7 7.20 -9.07 -0.23
C ASP A 7 6.01 -8.82 0.72
N GLY A 8 5.46 -7.60 0.68
CA GLY A 8 4.35 -7.20 1.53
C GLY A 8 3.05 -7.99 1.28
N THR A 9 2.95 -8.74 0.18
CA THR A 9 1.84 -9.67 -0.10
C THR A 9 2.06 -11.07 0.48
N ARG A 10 3.27 -11.37 0.99
CA ARG A 10 3.67 -12.66 1.55
C ARG A 10 4.55 -12.45 2.78
N PRO A 11 3.95 -12.01 3.90
CA PRO A 11 4.72 -11.54 5.03
C PRO A 11 5.30 -12.71 5.85
N PRO A 12 6.47 -12.52 6.49
CA PRO A 12 7.11 -13.54 7.29
C PRO A 12 6.59 -13.58 8.74
N TRP A 13 5.28 -13.39 8.94
CA TRP A 13 4.63 -13.48 10.24
C TRP A 13 3.31 -14.24 10.14
N ARG A 14 2.77 -14.64 11.29
CA ARG A 14 1.49 -15.37 11.35
C ARG A 14 0.31 -14.39 11.20
N PRO A 15 -0.84 -14.84 10.68
CA PRO A 15 -2.06 -14.04 10.74
C PRO A 15 -2.39 -13.60 12.16
N GLY A 16 -2.99 -12.42 12.31
CA GLY A 16 -3.37 -11.88 13.62
C GLY A 16 -2.21 -11.47 14.54
N SER A 17 -1.00 -11.29 14.00
CA SER A 17 0.19 -10.95 14.80
C SER A 17 0.18 -9.51 15.35
N PHE A 18 -0.70 -8.63 14.87
CA PHE A 18 -0.69 -7.21 15.23
C PHE A 18 -2.05 -6.70 15.72
N ASP A 19 -2.04 -5.79 16.69
CA ASP A 19 -3.22 -5.03 17.11
C ASP A 19 -3.64 -3.97 16.09
N ARG A 20 -2.65 -3.38 15.40
CA ARG A 20 -2.84 -2.31 14.43
C ARG A 20 -1.86 -2.48 13.28
N VAL A 21 -2.34 -2.30 12.05
CA VAL A 21 -1.52 -2.35 10.83
C VAL A 21 -1.75 -1.08 10.03
N LEU A 22 -0.67 -0.43 9.58
CA LEU A 22 -0.73 0.64 8.58
C LEU A 22 -0.13 0.12 7.29
N VAL A 23 -0.90 0.14 6.22
CA VAL A 23 -0.44 -0.19 4.87
C VAL A 23 -0.40 1.08 4.02
N ASP A 24 0.81 1.56 3.75
CA ASP A 24 1.05 2.64 2.79
C ASP A 24 1.33 1.99 1.43
N VAL A 25 0.32 2.02 0.56
CA VAL A 25 0.38 1.26 -0.69
C VAL A 25 1.05 2.04 -1.81
N PRO A 26 1.77 1.36 -2.73
CA PRO A 26 2.29 2.00 -3.91
C PRO A 26 1.14 2.59 -4.74
N CYS A 27 1.22 3.89 -4.95
CA CYS A 27 0.24 4.68 -5.67
C CYS A 27 0.87 5.29 -6.93
N THR A 28 0.06 5.91 -7.76
CA THR A 28 0.50 6.59 -8.99
C THR A 28 1.41 7.79 -8.72
N GLY A 29 1.44 8.26 -7.47
CA GLY A 29 2.25 9.38 -6.98
C GLY A 29 1.69 10.74 -7.36
N LEU A 30 0.49 10.79 -7.95
CA LEU A 30 -0.11 12.04 -8.45
C LEU A 30 -0.37 13.06 -7.32
N GLY A 31 -0.58 12.66 -6.07
CA GLY A 31 -0.71 13.61 -4.95
C GLY A 31 0.62 14.25 -4.56
N ALA A 32 1.74 13.66 -4.97
CA ALA A 32 3.07 14.26 -4.86
C ALA A 32 3.41 15.20 -6.03
N LEU A 33 2.53 15.37 -7.04
CA LEU A 33 2.74 16.29 -8.17
C LEU A 33 3.08 17.71 -7.73
N ARG A 34 2.47 18.19 -6.63
CA ARG A 34 2.76 19.52 -6.08
C ARG A 34 4.21 19.66 -5.61
N ARG A 35 4.87 18.56 -5.25
CA ARG A 35 6.26 18.50 -4.79
C ARG A 35 7.24 18.04 -5.87
N ARG A 36 6.76 17.33 -6.92
CA ARG A 36 7.54 16.75 -8.03
C ARG A 36 6.78 16.82 -9.36
N PRO A 37 6.78 17.97 -10.05
CA PRO A 37 6.00 18.21 -11.28
C PRO A 37 6.39 17.29 -12.45
N GLU A 38 7.63 16.81 -12.48
CA GLU A 38 8.17 15.92 -13.51
C GLU A 38 7.49 14.56 -13.54
N ALA A 39 6.85 14.14 -12.44
CA ALA A 39 6.11 12.89 -12.34
C ALA A 39 4.92 12.82 -13.32
N ARG A 40 4.36 13.97 -13.74
CA ARG A 40 3.26 14.04 -14.73
C ARG A 40 3.68 13.54 -16.11
N TRP A 41 4.95 13.70 -16.48
CA TRP A 41 5.43 13.43 -17.83
C TRP A 41 6.05 12.04 -18.01
N ARG A 42 6.28 11.33 -16.89
CA ARG A 42 6.90 10.00 -16.89
C ARG A 42 5.93 8.83 -16.84
N ARG A 43 4.63 9.07 -16.59
CA ARG A 43 3.63 8.02 -16.38
C ARG A 43 2.74 7.87 -17.61
N ARG A 44 2.48 6.63 -18.01
CA ARG A 44 1.48 6.29 -19.02
C ARG A 44 0.24 5.71 -18.35
N PRO A 45 -0.96 5.83 -18.94
CA PRO A 45 -2.17 5.20 -18.41
C PRO A 45 -2.00 3.70 -18.16
N GLU A 46 -1.22 3.01 -18.99
CA GLU A 46 -0.90 1.59 -18.85
C GLU A 46 -0.13 1.26 -17.56
N ASP A 47 0.58 2.22 -16.95
CA ASP A 47 1.27 2.03 -15.67
C ASP A 47 0.28 1.92 -14.49
N LEU A 48 -0.99 2.27 -14.70
CA LEU A 48 -2.03 2.30 -13.67
C LEU A 48 -2.66 0.93 -13.43
N ASP A 49 -2.75 0.10 -14.47
CA ASP A 49 -3.50 -1.15 -14.46
C ASP A 49 -2.93 -2.18 -13.47
N GLY A 50 -1.62 -2.13 -13.22
CA GLY A 50 -0.94 -3.00 -12.25
C GLY A 50 -1.12 -2.58 -10.79
N PHE A 51 -1.43 -1.31 -10.51
CA PHE A 51 -1.49 -0.81 -9.14
C PHE A 51 -2.75 -1.26 -8.40
N ALA A 52 -3.93 -1.21 -9.03
CA ALA A 52 -5.17 -1.58 -8.35
C ALA A 52 -5.18 -3.05 -7.87
N PRO A 53 -4.74 -4.05 -8.66
CA PRO A 53 -4.57 -5.42 -8.17
C PRO A 53 -3.56 -5.52 -7.02
N LEU A 54 -2.41 -4.84 -7.12
CA LEU A 54 -1.37 -4.87 -6.08
C LEU A 54 -1.84 -4.26 -4.76
N GLN A 55 -2.47 -3.08 -4.81
CA GLN A 55 -3.04 -2.41 -3.64
C GLN A 55 -4.07 -3.29 -2.92
N ARG A 56 -4.93 -3.97 -3.67
CA ARG A 56 -5.89 -4.94 -3.12
C ARG A 56 -5.20 -6.14 -2.47
N GLY A 57 -4.12 -6.64 -3.08
CA GLY A 57 -3.30 -7.71 -2.50
C GLY A 57 -2.70 -7.30 -1.16
N LEU A 58 -2.07 -6.14 -1.10
CA LEU A 58 -1.47 -5.59 0.12
C LEU A 58 -2.50 -5.31 1.21
N LEU A 59 -3.66 -4.75 0.86
CA LEU A 59 -4.74 -4.53 1.82
C LEU A 59 -5.27 -5.85 2.40
N ARG A 60 -5.43 -6.89 1.57
CA ARG A 60 -5.84 -8.21 2.05
C ARG A 60 -4.85 -8.77 3.06
N THR A 61 -3.56 -8.71 2.75
CA THR A 61 -2.52 -9.15 3.67
C THR A 61 -2.51 -8.34 4.96
N ALA A 62 -2.74 -7.02 4.90
CA ALA A 62 -2.85 -6.18 6.10
C ALA A 62 -4.03 -6.60 6.99
N LEU A 63 -5.18 -6.94 6.39
CA LEU A 63 -6.35 -7.46 7.11
C LEU A 63 -6.10 -8.83 7.73
N GLU A 64 -5.36 -9.72 7.07
CA GLU A 64 -4.96 -11.02 7.62
C GLU A 64 -3.93 -10.87 8.76
N SER A 65 -3.09 -9.84 8.68
CA SER A 65 -2.03 -9.58 9.65
C SER A 65 -2.56 -9.03 10.97
N VAL A 66 -3.71 -8.36 10.94
CA VAL A 66 -4.33 -7.80 12.15
C VAL A 66 -5.17 -8.85 12.87
N ARG A 67 -5.17 -8.85 14.20
CA ARG A 67 -6.04 -9.75 14.97
C ARG A 67 -7.51 -9.35 14.83
N VAL A 68 -8.41 -10.28 15.17
CA VAL A 68 -9.84 -9.97 15.32
C VAL A 68 -10.02 -8.81 16.32
N GLY A 69 -10.80 -7.81 15.91
CA GLY A 69 -11.02 -6.57 16.67
C GLY A 69 -9.85 -5.58 16.64
N GLY A 70 -8.81 -5.82 15.84
CA GLY A 70 -7.76 -4.84 15.57
C GLY A 70 -8.11 -3.86 14.44
N VAL A 71 -7.20 -2.95 14.12
CA VAL A 71 -7.44 -1.84 13.18
C VAL A 71 -6.45 -1.87 12.02
N VAL A 72 -6.93 -1.65 10.80
CA VAL A 72 -6.10 -1.44 9.61
C VAL A 72 -6.28 -0.01 9.11
N GLY A 73 -5.18 0.73 8.99
CA GLY A 73 -5.11 1.99 8.26
C GLY A 73 -4.61 1.74 6.84
N TYR A 74 -5.32 2.25 5.84
CA TYR A 74 -4.91 2.22 4.44
C TYR A 74 -4.56 3.64 4.00
N ALA A 75 -3.34 3.83 3.50
CA ALA A 75 -2.87 5.11 3.00
C ALA A 75 -2.48 5.00 1.52
N THR A 76 -2.92 5.96 0.73
CA THR A 76 -2.53 6.13 -0.67
C THR A 76 -2.29 7.61 -0.95
N CYS A 77 -1.31 7.88 -1.79
CA CYS A 77 -0.93 9.22 -2.22
C CYS A 77 -1.53 9.64 -3.56
N SER A 78 -2.43 8.84 -4.14
CA SER A 78 -3.11 9.18 -5.38
C SER A 78 -4.33 10.06 -5.06
N PRO A 79 -4.52 11.21 -5.74
CA PRO A 79 -5.74 11.98 -5.67
C PRO A 79 -6.75 11.24 -6.56
N HIS A 80 -7.31 10.15 -6.06
CA HIS A 80 -8.52 9.57 -6.64
C HIS A 80 -9.70 10.09 -5.83
N LEU A 81 -10.34 11.13 -6.37
CA LEU A 81 -11.77 11.41 -6.24
C LEU A 81 -12.30 11.52 -7.67
#